data_AF-A0A8S3ELL2-F1
#
_entry.id   AF-A0A8S3ELL2-F1
#
_cell.length_a   1.000
_cell.length_b   1.000
_cell.length_c   1.000
_cell.angle_alpha   90.00
_cell.angle_beta   90.00
_cell.angle_gamma   90.00
#
_symmetry.space_group_name_H-M   'P 1'
#
loop_
_entity.id
_entity.type
_entity.pdbx_description
1 polymer ?
#
loop_
_entity_poly.entity_id
_entity_poly.type
_entity_poly.pdbx_seq_one_letter_code
_entity_poly.pdbx_strand_id
1 'polypeptide(L)' 'MAEGDHKIPSRSGYRDRMQQSDQQGDNPLINEEELASRALHIQSKRFYLDVKQNRRGRFLKIAE' A
#
# COMPACT_ATOMS: atom_id res chain seq x y z
N MET A 1 -28.70 -46.86 -6.64
CA MET A 1 -27.42 -46.38 -7.18
C MET A 1 -27.69 -45.02 -7.79
N ALA A 2 -27.01 -44.00 -7.29
CA ALA A 2 -27.33 -42.60 -7.47
C ALA A 2 -26.51 -41.98 -8.61
N GLU A 3 -27.19 -41.34 -9.56
CA GLU A 3 -26.65 -40.43 -10.57
C GLU A 3 -27.77 -39.38 -10.77
N GLY A 4 -27.67 -38.09 -10.50
CA GLY A 4 -26.54 -37.18 -10.50
C GLY A 4 -26.97 -35.97 -11.34
N ASP A 5 -27.87 -35.12 -10.79
CA ASP A 5 -28.38 -33.93 -11.47
C ASP A 5 -27.25 -32.90 -11.72
N HIS A 6 -26.79 -32.82 -12.97
CA HIS A 6 -25.82 -31.82 -13.40
C HIS A 6 -26.56 -30.55 -13.89
N LYS A 7 -26.81 -29.63 -12.96
CA LYS A 7 -27.37 -28.30 -13.25
C LYS A 7 -26.27 -27.42 -13.89
N ILE A 8 -26.34 -27.22 -15.19
CA ILE A 8 -25.45 -26.28 -15.91
C ILE A 8 -25.84 -24.85 -15.51
N PRO A 9 -24.94 -24.02 -14.94
CA PRO A 9 -25.26 -22.62 -14.64
C PRO A 9 -25.38 -21.79 -15.92
N SER A 10 -26.47 -21.03 -15.98
CA SER A 10 -26.84 -20.15 -17.09
C SER A 10 -25.82 -19.03 -17.33
N ARG A 11 -25.54 -18.82 -18.62
CA ARG A 11 -24.75 -17.81 -19.33
C ARG A 11 -24.89 -16.35 -18.84
N SER A 12 -24.45 -16.05 -17.63
CA SER A 12 -24.28 -14.69 -17.12
C SER A 12 -23.05 -14.65 -16.21
N GLY A 13 -21.90 -14.18 -16.71
CA GLY A 13 -20.70 -14.12 -15.86
C GLY A 13 -19.36 -13.78 -16.52
N TYR A 14 -19.28 -13.58 -17.84
CA TYR A 14 -18.03 -13.14 -18.46
C TYR A 14 -18.03 -11.62 -18.66
N ARG A 15 -18.09 -10.87 -17.57
CA ARG A 15 -17.62 -9.49 -17.52
C ARG A 15 -16.74 -9.33 -16.30
N ASP A 16 -15.68 -8.57 -16.52
CA ASP A 16 -14.74 -8.05 -15.53
C ASP A 16 -13.59 -8.97 -15.11
N ARG A 17 -12.59 -9.01 -16.00
CA ARG A 17 -11.19 -9.00 -15.56
C ARG A 17 -10.25 -8.45 -16.65
N MET A 18 -10.42 -7.18 -17.02
CA MET A 18 -9.25 -6.39 -17.38
C MET A 18 -8.54 -6.05 -16.08
N GLN A 19 -7.66 -6.95 -15.63
CA GLN A 19 -6.73 -6.63 -14.56
C GLN A 19 -5.75 -5.60 -15.09
N GLN A 20 -5.80 -4.44 -14.45
CA GLN A 20 -4.99 -3.26 -14.66
C GLN A 20 -3.53 -3.64 -14.90
N SER A 21 -3.05 -3.32 -16.09
CA SER A 21 -1.63 -3.28 -16.40
C SER A 21 -0.92 -2.39 -15.38
N ASP A 22 0.10 -2.97 -14.76
CA ASP A 22 1.04 -2.39 -13.81
C ASP A 22 1.24 -0.88 -13.97
N GLN A 23 0.58 -0.09 -13.11
CA GLN A 23 1.18 1.17 -12.66
C GLN A 23 2.25 0.81 -11.63
N GLN A 24 3.36 0.24 -12.10
CA GLN A 24 4.64 0.33 -11.40
C GLN A 24 5.15 1.77 -11.57
N GLY A 25 4.42 2.72 -10.96
CA GLY A 25 5.03 3.98 -10.57
C GLY A 25 6.01 3.66 -9.45
N ASP A 26 7.20 4.25 -9.48
CA ASP A 26 8.09 4.35 -8.34
C ASP A 26 7.25 4.65 -7.09
N ASN A 27 7.04 3.65 -6.25
CA ASN A 27 6.23 3.76 -5.05
C ASN A 27 7.25 3.99 -3.92
N PRO A 28 7.58 5.26 -3.57
CA PRO A 28 8.66 5.56 -2.62
C PRO A 28 8.41 4.92 -1.25
N LEU A 29 7.16 4.55 -0.95
CA LEU A 29 6.76 3.84 0.25
C LEU A 29 7.37 2.43 0.39
N ILE A 30 7.75 1.77 -0.70
CA ILE A 30 8.31 0.40 -0.64
C ILE A 30 9.81 0.43 -0.31
N ASN A 31 10.49 1.55 -0.56
CA ASN A 31 11.94 1.68 -0.39
C ASN A 31 12.35 2.46 0.88
N GLU A 32 11.39 2.89 1.69
CA GLU A 32 11.62 3.65 2.93
C GLU A 32 11.09 2.88 4.15
N GLU A 33 12.00 2.49 5.04
CA GLU A 33 11.69 1.93 6.35
C GLU A 33 11.62 3.04 7.39
N GLU A 34 10.54 3.09 8.17
CA GLU A 34 10.41 4.00 9.32
C GLU A 34 11.00 3.36 10.57
N LEU A 35 11.99 4.01 11.18
CA LEU A 35 12.72 3.49 12.33
C LEU A 35 12.20 4.07 13.66
N ALA A 36 11.88 5.37 13.67
CA ALA A 36 11.36 6.05 14.84
C ALA A 36 10.67 7.35 14.44
N SER A 37 9.63 7.72 15.18
CA SER A 37 8.86 8.92 14.93
C SER A 37 8.60 9.67 16.22
N ARG A 38 8.73 11.00 16.18
CA ARG A 38 8.45 11.88 17.32
C ARG A 38 7.73 13.14 16.88
N ALA A 39 6.75 13.55 17.69
CA ALA A 39 6.13 14.86 17.57
C ALA A 39 6.70 15.81 18.63
N LEU A 40 7.07 17.01 18.20
CA LEU A 40 7.42 18.13 19.07
C LEU A 40 6.35 19.21 18.97
N HIS A 41 5.92 19.72 20.11
CA HIS A 41 5.01 20.86 20.18
C HIS A 41 5.83 22.09 20.60
N ILE A 42 5.92 23.10 19.73
CA ILE A 42 6.63 24.34 19.99
C ILE A 42 5.65 25.48 19.77
N GLN A 43 5.31 26.20 20.85
CA GLN A 43 4.25 27.21 20.84
C GLN A 43 2.93 26.61 20.31
N SER A 44 2.42 27.13 19.19
CA SER A 44 1.21 26.67 18.50
C SER A 44 1.49 25.76 17.29
N LYS A 45 2.75 25.38 17.04
CA LYS A 45 3.18 24.57 15.89
C LYS A 45 3.56 23.15 16.30
N ARG A 46 3.28 22.18 15.44
CA ARG A 46 3.59 20.76 15.65
C ARG A 46 4.60 20.28 14.62
N PHE A 47 5.77 19.87 15.08
CA PHE A 47 6.79 19.31 14.21
C PHE A 47 6.81 17.80 14.30
N TYR A 48 6.85 17.13 13.16
CA TYR A 48 7.02 15.67 13.07
C TYR A 48 8.43 15.38 12.60
N LEU A 49 9.13 14.55 13.36
CA LEU A 49 10.50 14.12 13.08
C LEU A 49 10.49 12.60 12.92
N ASP A 50 10.75 12.14 11.69
CA ASP A 50 10.77 10.71 11.35
C ASP A 50 12.19 10.30 10.96
N VAL A 51 12.79 9.41 11.74
CA VAL A 51 14.03 8.73 11.35
C VAL A 51 13.66 7.59 10.41
N LYS A 52 14.18 7.64 9.19
CA LYS A 52 13.89 6.67 8.14
C LYS A 52 15.17 6.11 7.52
N GLN A 53 15.05 4.99 6.82
CA GLN A 53 16.15 4.34 6.12
C GLN A 53 15.72 3.98 4.69
N ASN A 54 16.58 4.25 3.73
CA ASN A 54 16.45 3.73 2.37
C ASN A 54 17.79 3.13 1.89
N ARG A 55 17.85 2.65 0.65
CA ARG A 55 19.06 2.02 0.08
C ARG A 55 20.31 2.91 0.10
N ARG A 56 20.16 4.24 0.22
CA ARG A 56 21.27 5.20 0.27
C ARG A 56 21.76 5.47 1.70
N GLY A 57 20.99 5.07 2.72
CA GLY A 57 21.34 5.24 4.13
C GLY A 57 20.16 5.72 5.00
N ARG A 58 20.51 6.20 6.19
CA ARG A 58 19.56 6.75 7.18
C ARG A 58 19.40 8.26 6.99
N PHE A 59 18.18 8.75 7.14
CA PHE A 59 17.85 10.16 7.02
C PHE A 59 16.76 10.56 8.04
N LEU A 60 16.64 11.86 8.26
CA LEU A 60 15.60 12.46 9.12
C LEU A 60 14.66 13.28 8.23
N LYS A 61 13.36 12.93 8.23
CA LYS A 61 12.30 13.73 7.61
C LYS A 61 11.71 14.66 8.66
N ILE A 62 11.56 15.93 8.33
CA ILE A 62 10.97 16.95 9.21
C ILE A 62 9.77 17.57 8.50
N ALA A 63 8.64 17.66 9.19
CA ALA A 63 7.43 18.36 8.74
C ALA A 63 6.91 19.30 9.84
N GLU A 64 6.27 20.41 9.45
CA GLU A 64 5.56 21.37 10.31
C GLU A 64 4.04 21.23 10.12
#